data_AF-K1R7Y1-F1
#
_entry.id   AF-K1R7Y1-F1
#
_cell.length_a   1.000
_cell.length_b   1.000
_cell.length_c   1.000
_cell.angle_alpha   90.00
_cell.angle_beta   90.00
_cell.angle_gamma   90.00
#
_symmetry.space_group_name_H-M   'P 1'
#
loop_
_entity.id
_entity.type
_entity.pdbx_description
1 polymer ?
#
loop_
_entity_poly.entity_id
_entity_poly.type
_entity_poly.pdbx_seq_one_letter_code
_entity_poly.pdbx_strand_id
1 'polypeptide(L)'
;MDAIPMVGTEAAVRQISKFIMNTDVTGALIESWLVSLHFIPHPTKDMLTDIAKMISAVHGTKILLPLSTMMHTYCQKQSCEKDNDIANILEKLIANLGNDCTSFNDEKVLLTLRAIGNIEQTQTMIPVLEKCFSRKNNTMGIRVAAVEAYRRMPCAADRNNLLALFRNTDEDSELRLAAYLQVMKCPTDNILQQIKETLMSEEVNQGRSAVNSERSSPARSAGAKRALPARRV
;
A
#
# COMPACT_ATOMS: atom_id res chain seq x y z
N MET A 1 -19.50 29.22 -13.99
CA MET A 1 -19.23 28.78 -12.60
C MET A 1 -17.87 28.08 -12.51
N ASP A 2 -16.94 28.38 -13.44
CA ASP A 2 -15.88 27.44 -13.81
C ASP A 2 -14.54 27.69 -13.10
N ALA A 3 -14.45 28.73 -12.25
CA ALA A 3 -13.21 29.07 -11.53
C ALA A 3 -13.18 28.58 -10.07
N ILE A 4 -14.34 28.38 -9.43
CA ILE A 4 -14.45 28.05 -8.00
C ILE A 4 -13.70 26.74 -7.63
N PRO A 5 -13.74 25.66 -8.43
CA PRO A 5 -12.98 24.45 -8.12
C PRO A 5 -11.46 24.59 -8.20
N MET A 6 -10.95 25.65 -8.84
CA MET A 6 -9.51 25.89 -9.03
C MET A 6 -8.94 26.89 -8.02
N VAL A 7 -9.79 27.61 -7.29
CA VAL A 7 -9.33 28.49 -6.21
C VAL A 7 -9.08 27.61 -4.98
N GLY A 8 -7.82 27.22 -4.77
CA GLY A 8 -7.38 26.42 -3.62
C GLY A 8 -7.33 27.19 -2.29
N THR A 9 -8.27 28.12 -2.05
CA THR A 9 -8.37 28.87 -0.79
C THR A 9 -9.22 28.10 0.22
N GLU A 10 -8.99 28.37 1.52
CA GLU A 10 -9.69 27.67 2.59
C GLU A 10 -11.21 27.88 2.50
N ALA A 11 -11.65 29.11 2.21
CA ALA A 11 -13.06 29.43 2.04
C ALA A 11 -13.71 28.65 0.88
N ALA A 12 -13.00 28.52 -0.25
CA ALA A 12 -13.49 27.76 -1.40
C ALA A 12 -13.58 26.26 -1.09
N VAL A 13 -12.55 25.68 -0.46
CA VAL A 13 -12.56 24.28 -0.01
C VAL A 13 -13.74 24.03 0.94
N ARG A 14 -13.92 24.88 1.96
CA ARG A 14 -15.03 24.78 2.92
C ARG A 14 -16.39 24.83 2.24
N GLN A 15 -16.57 25.76 1.29
CA GLN A 15 -17.85 25.94 0.60
C GLN A 15 -18.17 24.76 -0.33
N ILE A 16 -17.20 24.29 -1.11
CA ILE A 16 -17.40 23.16 -2.02
C ILE A 16 -17.66 21.87 -1.23
N SER A 17 -16.93 21.63 -0.14
CA SER A 17 -17.19 20.50 0.77
C SER A 17 -18.64 20.49 1.27
N LYS A 18 -19.19 21.66 1.65
CA LYS A 18 -20.60 21.79 2.05
C LYS A 18 -21.57 21.44 0.92
N PHE A 19 -21.34 21.96 -0.29
CA PHE A 19 -22.20 21.66 -1.43
C PHE A 19 -22.20 20.16 -1.79
N ILE A 20 -21.04 19.49 -1.69
CA ILE A 20 -20.97 18.05 -1.94
C ILE A 20 -21.70 17.26 -0.86
N MET A 21 -21.55 17.63 0.42
CA MET A 21 -22.27 16.98 1.51
C MET A 21 -23.80 17.16 1.40
N ASN A 22 -24.25 18.30 0.89
CA ASN A 22 -25.66 18.59 0.67
C ASN A 22 -26.23 18.00 -0.64
N THR A 23 -25.40 17.30 -1.44
CA THR A 23 -25.75 16.78 -2.78
C THR A 23 -26.13 17.84 -3.82
N ASP A 24 -25.67 19.08 -3.63
CA ASP A 24 -25.94 20.22 -4.50
C ASP A 24 -25.09 20.24 -5.80
N VAL A 25 -24.26 19.21 -6.03
CA VAL A 25 -23.24 19.18 -7.10
C VAL A 25 -23.26 17.85 -7.87
N THR A 26 -23.05 17.90 -9.18
CA THR A 26 -23.00 16.73 -10.07
C THR A 26 -21.64 16.02 -10.04
N GLY A 27 -21.62 14.75 -10.48
CA GLY A 27 -20.42 13.89 -10.40
C GLY A 27 -19.17 14.42 -11.11
N ALA A 28 -19.27 14.99 -12.32
CA ALA A 28 -18.10 15.46 -13.06
C ALA A 28 -17.40 16.66 -12.38
N LEU A 29 -18.19 17.56 -11.78
CA LEU A 29 -17.65 18.71 -11.06
C LEU A 29 -16.96 18.26 -9.76
N ILE A 30 -17.52 17.26 -9.07
CA ILE A 30 -16.89 16.63 -7.91
C ILE A 30 -15.54 16.03 -8.29
N GLU A 31 -15.47 15.20 -9.33
CA GLU A 31 -14.21 14.57 -9.75
C GLU A 31 -13.14 15.62 -10.11
N SER A 32 -13.51 16.65 -10.88
CA SER A 32 -12.57 17.72 -11.24
C SER A 32 -12.06 18.47 -10.02
N TRP A 33 -12.91 18.69 -9.02
CA TRP A 33 -12.51 19.34 -7.77
C TRP A 33 -11.63 18.43 -6.92
N LEU A 34 -11.95 17.14 -6.79
CA LEU A 34 -11.12 16.17 -6.07
C LEU A 34 -9.71 16.09 -6.67
N VAL A 35 -9.59 16.16 -7.99
CA VAL A 35 -8.30 16.24 -8.68
C VAL A 35 -7.56 17.54 -8.32
N SER A 36 -8.24 18.69 -8.32
CA SER A 36 -7.60 19.98 -8.03
C SER A 36 -6.99 20.07 -6.63
N LEU A 37 -7.56 19.36 -5.65
CA LEU A 37 -7.04 19.28 -4.27
C LEU A 37 -5.57 18.80 -4.19
N HIS A 38 -5.14 17.92 -5.11
CA HIS A 38 -3.76 17.42 -5.16
C HIS A 38 -2.74 18.53 -5.47
N PHE A 39 -3.18 19.63 -6.06
CA PHE A 39 -2.33 20.72 -6.52
C PHE A 39 -2.32 21.93 -5.58
N ILE A 40 -2.96 21.85 -4.40
CA ILE A 40 -2.94 22.92 -3.41
C ILE A 40 -1.52 23.01 -2.80
N PRO A 41 -0.76 24.09 -3.03
CA PRO A 41 0.67 24.16 -2.63
C PRO A 41 0.88 24.38 -1.12
N HIS A 42 -0.12 24.96 -0.45
CA HIS A 42 -0.09 25.27 0.98
C HIS A 42 -1.43 24.87 1.63
N PRO A 43 -1.72 23.56 1.78
CA PRO A 43 -2.89 23.13 2.52
C PRO A 43 -2.87 23.66 3.95
N THR A 44 -4.02 24.07 4.47
CA THR A 44 -4.17 24.44 5.89
C THR A 44 -4.82 23.31 6.67
N LYS A 45 -4.63 23.30 7.98
CA LYS A 45 -5.29 22.34 8.87
C LYS A 45 -6.82 22.40 8.76
N ASP A 46 -7.38 23.59 8.62
CA ASP A 46 -8.81 23.81 8.41
C ASP A 46 -9.30 23.17 7.11
N MET A 47 -8.54 23.26 6.02
CA MET A 47 -8.87 22.53 4.79
C MET A 47 -8.90 21.01 5.01
N LEU A 48 -7.89 20.47 5.70
CA LEU A 48 -7.81 19.03 5.97
C LEU A 48 -8.99 18.55 6.81
N THR A 49 -9.34 19.29 7.87
CA THR A 49 -10.46 18.94 8.76
C THR A 49 -11.81 19.07 8.06
N ASP A 50 -12.00 20.09 7.21
CA ASP A 50 -13.23 20.26 6.43
C ASP A 50 -13.41 19.13 5.41
N ILE A 51 -12.34 18.74 4.72
CA ILE A 51 -12.35 17.62 3.78
C ILE A 51 -12.57 16.29 4.50
N ALA A 52 -11.94 16.08 5.66
CA ALA A 52 -12.07 14.84 6.43
C ALA A 52 -13.48 14.57 6.97
N LYS A 53 -14.37 15.58 7.04
CA LYS A 53 -15.79 15.39 7.35
C LYS A 53 -16.51 14.56 6.27
N MET A 54 -15.99 14.55 5.04
CA MET A 54 -16.59 13.85 3.91
C MET A 54 -16.18 12.37 3.81
N ILE A 55 -15.22 11.89 4.61
CA ILE A 55 -14.76 10.48 4.58
C ILE A 55 -15.92 9.49 4.80
N SER A 56 -16.92 9.88 5.61
CA SER A 56 -18.08 9.04 5.91
C SER A 56 -19.28 9.29 4.97
N ALA A 57 -19.15 10.18 3.97
CA ALA A 57 -20.22 10.50 3.03
C ALA A 57 -20.30 9.49 1.86
N VAL A 58 -21.33 9.62 1.00
CA VAL A 58 -21.54 8.76 -0.19
C VAL A 58 -20.33 8.71 -1.11
N HIS A 59 -19.57 9.82 -1.21
CA HIS A 59 -18.33 9.90 -1.98
C HIS A 59 -17.06 9.75 -1.13
N GLY A 60 -17.19 9.21 0.09
CA GLY A 60 -16.13 9.14 1.09
C GLY A 60 -14.92 8.32 0.68
N THR A 61 -15.07 7.37 -0.24
CA THR A 61 -13.93 6.63 -0.80
C THR A 61 -13.09 7.49 -1.76
N LYS A 62 -13.72 8.41 -2.51
CA LYS A 62 -13.05 9.23 -3.54
C LYS A 62 -12.18 10.34 -2.93
N ILE A 63 -12.44 10.73 -1.69
CA ILE A 63 -11.67 11.78 -1.00
C ILE A 63 -10.36 11.28 -0.39
N LEU A 64 -10.20 9.96 -0.20
CA LEU A 64 -9.08 9.38 0.54
C LEU A 64 -7.71 9.75 -0.05
N LEU A 65 -7.55 9.62 -1.36
CA LEU A 65 -6.30 9.95 -2.05
C LEU A 65 -6.02 11.46 -2.10
N PRO A 66 -6.97 12.33 -2.51
CA PRO A 66 -6.79 13.78 -2.42
C PRO A 66 -6.42 14.25 -1.02
N LEU A 67 -7.16 13.80 0.00
CA LEU A 67 -6.91 14.16 1.40
C LEU A 67 -5.52 13.73 1.84
N SER A 68 -5.12 12.48 1.56
CA SER A 68 -3.77 12.00 1.92
C SER A 68 -2.64 12.79 1.25
N THR A 69 -2.87 13.30 0.04
CA THR A 69 -1.91 14.15 -0.68
C THR A 69 -1.79 15.50 0.00
N MET A 70 -2.92 16.13 0.35
CA MET A 70 -2.91 17.38 1.10
C MET A 70 -2.25 17.23 2.48
N MET A 71 -2.55 16.13 3.18
CA MET A 71 -1.92 15.81 4.47
C MET A 71 -0.41 15.66 4.31
N HIS A 72 0.05 14.95 3.28
CA HIS A 72 1.48 14.83 3.00
C HIS A 72 2.12 16.20 2.78
N THR A 73 1.56 17.05 1.91
CA THR A 73 2.09 18.39 1.64
C THR A 73 2.07 19.29 2.89
N TYR A 74 1.06 19.17 3.74
CA TYR A 74 1.00 19.88 5.02
C TYR A 74 2.09 19.40 5.99
N CYS A 75 2.21 18.08 6.19
CA CYS A 75 3.14 17.47 7.14
C CYS A 75 4.61 17.53 6.70
N GLN A 76 4.91 17.85 5.44
CA GLN A 76 6.27 18.17 4.99
C GLN A 76 6.77 19.51 5.50
N LYS A 77 5.87 20.48 5.73
CA LYS A 77 6.21 21.84 6.17
C LYS A 77 6.03 22.03 7.67
N GLN A 78 5.23 21.18 8.32
CA GLN A 78 4.85 21.29 9.72
C GLN A 78 4.90 19.92 10.40
N SER A 79 5.25 19.87 11.68
CA SER A 79 5.20 18.61 12.44
C SER A 79 3.74 18.21 12.68
N CYS A 80 3.36 17.01 12.24
CA CYS A 80 2.02 16.47 12.41
C CYS A 80 1.91 15.49 13.59
N GLU A 81 3.04 15.00 14.13
CA GLU A 81 3.08 13.97 15.17
C GLU A 81 2.30 14.32 16.44
N LYS A 82 2.21 15.62 16.78
CA LYS A 82 1.55 16.12 18.00
C LYS A 82 0.26 16.89 17.72
N ASP A 83 -0.23 16.89 16.48
CA ASP A 83 -1.43 17.61 16.11
C ASP A 83 -2.67 16.72 16.28
N ASN A 84 -3.54 17.08 17.23
CA ASN A 84 -4.76 16.33 17.53
C ASN A 84 -5.74 16.27 16.36
N ASP A 85 -5.81 17.30 15.52
CA ASP A 85 -6.71 17.31 14.37
C ASP A 85 -6.21 16.31 13.31
N ILE A 86 -4.90 16.24 13.10
CA ILE A 86 -4.30 15.25 12.21
C ILE A 86 -4.49 13.83 12.76
N ALA A 87 -4.29 13.63 14.07
CA ALA A 87 -4.55 12.35 14.72
C ALA A 87 -6.02 11.90 14.51
N ASN A 88 -6.98 12.80 14.72
CA ASN A 88 -8.41 12.53 14.48
C ASN A 88 -8.71 12.15 13.02
N ILE A 89 -8.02 12.75 12.05
CA ILE A 89 -8.16 12.38 10.63
C ILE A 89 -7.62 10.97 10.39
N LEU A 90 -6.44 10.64 10.96
CA LEU A 90 -5.86 9.30 10.86
C LEU A 90 -6.79 8.24 11.47
N GLU A 91 -7.40 8.51 12.63
CA GLU A 91 -8.37 7.60 13.25
C GLU A 91 -9.57 7.31 12.32
N LYS A 92 -10.08 8.32 11.62
CA LYS A 92 -11.15 8.13 10.63
C LYS A 92 -10.70 7.27 9.45
N LEU A 93 -9.44 7.40 9.01
CA LEU A 93 -8.88 6.52 7.99
C LEU A 93 -8.78 5.08 8.50
N ILE A 94 -8.26 4.86 9.72
CA ILE A 94 -8.15 3.53 10.32
C ILE A 94 -9.52 2.86 10.44
N ALA A 95 -10.56 3.61 10.81
CA ALA A 95 -11.91 3.08 10.92
C ALA A 95 -12.42 2.47 9.60
N ASN A 96 -11.94 2.92 8.45
CA ASN A 96 -12.28 2.35 7.14
C ASN A 96 -11.65 0.96 6.89
N LEU A 97 -10.60 0.59 7.63
CA LEU A 97 -9.96 -0.71 7.53
C LEU A 97 -10.76 -1.81 8.25
N GLY A 98 -11.64 -1.45 9.19
CA GLY A 98 -12.32 -2.45 10.02
C GLY A 98 -11.35 -3.25 10.89
N ASN A 99 -11.73 -4.47 11.26
CA ASN A 99 -10.89 -5.33 12.10
C ASN A 99 -9.87 -6.09 11.22
N ASP A 100 -8.58 -5.85 11.40
CA ASP A 100 -7.49 -6.49 10.65
C ASP A 100 -7.63 -6.40 9.12
N CYS A 101 -8.14 -5.27 8.60
CA CYS A 101 -8.45 -5.09 7.18
C CYS A 101 -9.56 -6.02 6.63
N THR A 102 -10.37 -6.63 7.50
CA THR A 102 -11.56 -7.37 7.07
C THR A 102 -12.73 -6.42 6.84
N SER A 103 -13.15 -6.29 5.60
CA SER A 103 -14.23 -5.40 5.18
C SER A 103 -15.08 -6.04 4.09
N PHE A 104 -16.34 -5.60 4.00
CA PHE A 104 -17.22 -5.92 2.87
C PHE A 104 -16.87 -5.13 1.61
N ASN A 105 -15.97 -4.14 1.72
CA ASN A 105 -15.57 -3.26 0.63
C ASN A 105 -14.04 -3.20 0.51
N ASP A 106 -13.49 -4.12 -0.29
CA ASP A 106 -12.06 -4.22 -0.57
C ASP A 106 -11.50 -2.96 -1.22
N GLU A 107 -12.26 -2.30 -2.10
CA GLU A 107 -11.84 -1.05 -2.74
C GLU A 107 -11.59 0.04 -1.70
N LYS A 108 -12.50 0.17 -0.72
CA LYS A 108 -12.37 1.13 0.37
C LYS A 108 -11.16 0.83 1.26
N VAL A 109 -10.90 -0.44 1.58
CA VAL A 109 -9.70 -0.86 2.32
C VAL A 109 -8.44 -0.53 1.54
N LEU A 110 -8.38 -0.91 0.25
CA LEU A 110 -7.23 -0.69 -0.61
C LEU A 110 -6.89 0.80 -0.75
N LEU A 111 -7.89 1.64 -1.00
CA LEU A 111 -7.70 3.09 -1.11
C LEU A 111 -7.31 3.72 0.23
N THR A 112 -7.82 3.19 1.34
CA THR A 112 -7.41 3.63 2.68
C THR A 112 -5.94 3.29 2.94
N LEU A 113 -5.49 2.07 2.63
CA LEU A 113 -4.08 1.67 2.77
C LEU A 113 -3.16 2.52 1.90
N ARG A 114 -3.57 2.80 0.65
CA ARG A 114 -2.85 3.72 -0.25
C ARG A 114 -2.79 5.15 0.28
N ALA A 115 -3.89 5.63 0.88
CA ALA A 115 -3.95 6.93 1.54
C ALA A 115 -3.00 6.99 2.75
N ILE A 116 -2.98 5.95 3.60
CA ILE A 116 -2.02 5.84 4.71
C ILE A 116 -0.58 5.87 4.18
N GLY A 117 -0.28 5.09 3.15
CA GLY A 117 1.05 5.08 2.52
C GLY A 117 1.46 6.36 1.82
N ASN A 118 0.53 7.28 1.57
CA ASN A 118 0.85 8.63 1.09
C ASN A 118 1.33 9.55 2.21
N ILE A 119 0.98 9.25 3.47
CA ILE A 119 1.27 10.09 4.63
C ILE A 119 2.58 9.61 5.28
N GLU A 120 3.53 10.53 5.46
CA GLU A 120 4.91 10.24 5.91
C GLU A 120 5.01 9.89 7.41
N GLN A 121 4.13 10.47 8.25
CA GLN A 121 4.16 10.33 9.71
C GLN A 121 3.06 9.35 10.19
N THR A 122 3.15 8.08 9.79
CA THR A 122 2.15 7.04 10.09
C THR A 122 2.71 5.85 10.88
N GLN A 123 3.81 6.02 11.62
CA GLN A 123 4.48 4.96 12.38
C GLN A 123 3.58 4.34 13.45
N THR A 124 2.66 5.11 14.01
CA THR A 124 1.64 4.63 14.96
C THR A 124 0.71 3.58 14.32
N MET A 125 0.66 3.49 12.99
CA MET A 125 -0.18 2.56 12.23
C MET A 125 0.46 1.19 12.04
N ILE A 126 1.75 1.03 12.35
CA ILE A 126 2.51 -0.23 12.16
C ILE A 126 1.75 -1.46 12.70
N PRO A 127 1.19 -1.45 13.93
CA PRO A 127 0.46 -2.61 14.44
C PRO A 127 -0.79 -2.97 13.63
N VAL A 128 -1.46 -1.96 13.05
CA VAL A 128 -2.65 -2.19 12.21
C VAL A 128 -2.24 -2.76 10.86
N LEU A 129 -1.21 -2.19 10.23
CA LEU A 129 -0.69 -2.67 8.95
C LEU A 129 -0.20 -4.12 9.05
N GLU A 130 0.47 -4.47 10.16
CA GLU A 130 0.92 -5.83 10.44
C GLU A 130 -0.21 -6.84 10.47
N LYS A 131 -1.30 -6.51 11.18
CA LYS A 131 -2.50 -7.34 11.20
C LYS A 131 -3.08 -7.51 9.80
N CYS A 132 -3.11 -6.45 9.01
CA CYS A 132 -3.63 -6.46 7.65
C CYS A 132 -2.85 -7.39 6.71
N PHE A 133 -1.50 -7.34 6.71
CA PHE A 133 -0.71 -8.22 5.84
C PHE A 133 -0.50 -9.63 6.40
N SER A 134 -0.59 -9.83 7.72
CA SER A 134 -0.41 -11.15 8.35
C SER A 134 -1.67 -12.02 8.24
N ARG A 135 -2.84 -11.39 8.09
CA ARG A 135 -4.11 -12.11 7.96
C ARG A 135 -4.25 -12.75 6.58
N LYS A 136 -4.04 -14.07 6.51
CA LYS A 136 -4.12 -14.90 5.30
C LYS A 136 -5.49 -14.85 4.58
N ASN A 137 -6.56 -14.50 5.29
CA ASN A 137 -7.90 -14.39 4.70
C ASN A 137 -8.12 -13.08 3.91
N ASN A 138 -7.23 -12.09 4.06
CA ASN A 138 -7.27 -10.89 3.23
C ASN A 138 -6.76 -11.21 1.83
N THR A 139 -7.31 -10.54 0.82
CA THR A 139 -6.84 -10.69 -0.57
C THR A 139 -5.38 -10.27 -0.71
N MET A 140 -4.67 -10.83 -1.69
CA MET A 140 -3.26 -10.50 -1.92
C MET A 140 -3.07 -8.98 -2.10
N GLY A 141 -3.97 -8.33 -2.86
CA GLY A 141 -3.93 -6.89 -3.06
C GLY A 141 -4.01 -6.07 -1.76
N ILE A 142 -4.85 -6.47 -0.80
CA ILE A 142 -4.91 -5.82 0.53
C ILE A 142 -3.60 -6.04 1.29
N ARG A 143 -3.09 -7.28 1.31
CA ARG A 143 -1.87 -7.64 2.05
C ARG A 143 -0.66 -6.88 1.49
N VAL A 144 -0.51 -6.81 0.17
CA VAL A 144 0.53 -6.04 -0.52
C VAL A 144 0.36 -4.55 -0.25
N ALA A 145 -0.85 -3.98 -0.36
CA ALA A 145 -1.07 -2.57 -0.09
C ALA A 145 -0.77 -2.18 1.37
N ALA A 146 -1.00 -3.09 2.33
CA ALA A 146 -0.64 -2.87 3.74
C ALA A 146 0.88 -2.84 3.95
N VAL A 147 1.62 -3.68 3.22
CA VAL A 147 3.09 -3.60 3.19
C VAL A 147 3.55 -2.30 2.53
N GLU A 148 3.01 -1.96 1.36
CA GLU A 148 3.36 -0.73 0.62
C GLU A 148 3.03 0.55 1.40
N ALA A 149 2.14 0.50 2.39
CA ALA A 149 1.84 1.64 3.25
C ALA A 149 3.06 2.13 4.06
N TYR A 150 4.12 1.33 4.20
CA TYR A 150 5.38 1.74 4.82
C TYR A 150 6.21 2.71 3.95
N ARG A 151 5.82 2.92 2.69
CA ARG A 151 6.68 3.52 1.65
C ARG A 151 7.27 4.89 1.94
N ARG A 152 6.59 5.68 2.78
CA ARG A 152 6.98 7.05 3.14
C ARG A 152 7.28 7.19 4.63
N MET A 153 7.20 6.11 5.43
CA MET A 153 7.58 6.20 6.84
C MET A 153 9.08 6.53 6.96
N PRO A 154 9.50 7.35 7.94
CA PRO A 154 10.91 7.66 8.13
C PRO A 154 11.73 6.42 8.50
N CYS A 155 13.05 6.48 8.35
CA CYS A 155 13.93 5.35 8.64
C CYS A 155 13.94 4.93 10.12
N ALA A 156 13.51 5.80 11.03
CA ALA A 156 13.32 5.46 12.44
C ALA A 156 12.12 4.53 12.70
N ALA A 157 11.21 4.34 11.74
CA ALA A 157 10.06 3.47 11.88
C ALA A 157 10.48 1.98 11.90
N ASP A 158 9.85 1.20 12.79
CA ASP A 158 10.11 -0.24 12.92
C ASP A 158 9.68 -0.98 11.64
N ARG A 159 10.58 -1.83 11.15
CA ARG A 159 10.42 -2.66 9.94
C ARG A 159 10.73 -4.13 10.20
N ASN A 160 10.86 -4.54 11.47
CA ASN A 160 11.15 -5.93 11.84
C ASN A 160 10.07 -6.89 11.36
N ASN A 161 8.80 -6.46 11.38
CA ASN A 161 7.68 -7.26 10.90
C ASN A 161 7.75 -7.50 9.37
N LEU A 162 8.20 -6.53 8.59
CA LEU A 162 8.44 -6.69 7.15
C LEU A 162 9.66 -7.58 6.86
N LEU A 163 10.72 -7.47 7.68
CA LEU A 163 11.85 -8.38 7.58
C LEU A 163 11.44 -9.82 7.89
N ALA A 164 10.64 -10.03 8.94
CA ALA A 164 10.08 -11.34 9.26
C ALA A 164 9.20 -11.88 8.12
N LEU A 165 8.36 -11.02 7.53
CA LEU A 165 7.53 -11.36 6.37
C LEU A 165 8.36 -11.78 5.16
N PHE A 166 9.41 -11.03 4.82
CA PHE A 166 10.33 -11.38 3.73
C PHE A 166 11.01 -12.74 3.96
N ARG A 167 11.39 -13.05 5.21
CA ARG A 167 12.07 -14.30 5.58
C ARG A 167 11.15 -15.52 5.63
N ASN A 168 9.84 -15.33 5.66
CA ASN A 168 8.89 -16.41 5.76
C ASN A 168 8.66 -17.07 4.39
N THR A 169 9.27 -18.24 4.17
CA THR A 169 9.13 -18.99 2.91
C THR A 169 7.75 -19.58 2.67
N ASP A 170 6.88 -19.61 3.67
CA ASP A 170 5.49 -20.07 3.56
C ASP A 170 4.56 -18.97 3.02
N GLU A 171 5.08 -17.75 2.81
CA GLU A 171 4.37 -16.64 2.20
C GLU A 171 4.59 -16.60 0.69
N ASP A 172 3.61 -16.01 0.01
CA ASP A 172 3.69 -15.80 -1.44
C ASP A 172 4.87 -14.90 -1.81
N SER A 173 5.58 -15.27 -2.88
CA SER A 173 6.72 -14.50 -3.39
C SER A 173 6.40 -13.04 -3.70
N GLU A 174 5.19 -12.71 -4.14
CA GLU A 174 4.74 -11.34 -4.39
C GLU A 174 4.75 -10.51 -3.10
N LEU A 175 4.18 -11.07 -2.03
CA LEU A 175 4.10 -10.39 -0.73
C LEU A 175 5.49 -10.25 -0.09
N ARG A 176 6.32 -11.29 -0.21
CA ARG A 176 7.70 -11.27 0.28
C ARG A 176 8.55 -10.24 -0.46
N LEU A 177 8.39 -10.13 -1.79
CA LEU A 177 9.06 -9.11 -2.60
C LEU A 177 8.60 -7.69 -2.20
N ALA A 178 7.30 -7.48 -2.00
CA ALA A 178 6.79 -6.20 -1.51
C ALA A 178 7.43 -5.82 -0.16
N ALA A 179 7.56 -6.79 0.76
CA ALA A 179 8.18 -6.57 2.06
C ALA A 179 9.66 -6.19 1.94
N TYR A 180 10.42 -6.94 1.13
CA TYR A 180 11.81 -6.63 0.80
C TYR A 180 11.99 -5.20 0.31
N LEU A 181 11.15 -4.76 -0.65
CA LEU A 181 11.25 -3.42 -1.22
C LEU A 181 11.05 -2.31 -0.19
N GLN A 182 10.18 -2.50 0.82
CA GLN A 182 9.99 -1.50 1.87
C GLN A 182 11.07 -1.55 2.95
N VAL A 183 11.63 -2.73 3.25
CA VAL A 183 12.79 -2.87 4.14
C VAL A 183 14.03 -2.18 3.54
N MET A 184 14.27 -2.38 2.24
CA MET A 184 15.42 -1.82 1.52
C MET A 184 15.41 -0.30 1.35
N LYS A 185 14.34 0.40 1.74
CA LYS A 185 14.33 1.87 1.75
C LYS A 185 15.21 2.48 2.84
N CYS A 186 15.35 1.77 3.95
CA CYS A 186 16.10 2.21 5.13
C CYS A 186 16.89 1.04 5.72
N PRO A 187 17.85 0.46 4.98
CA PRO A 187 18.59 -0.71 5.44
C PRO A 187 19.62 -0.31 6.50
N THR A 188 19.79 -1.19 7.48
CA THR A 188 20.92 -1.18 8.43
C THR A 188 21.84 -2.36 8.14
N ASP A 189 23.08 -2.33 8.61
CA ASP A 189 24.02 -3.45 8.39
C ASP A 189 23.46 -4.79 8.88
N ASN A 190 22.75 -4.78 10.02
CA ASN A 190 22.07 -5.95 10.55
C ASN A 190 20.95 -6.47 9.62
N ILE A 191 20.16 -5.55 9.05
CA ILE A 191 19.12 -5.90 8.08
C ILE A 191 19.76 -6.49 6.81
N LEU A 192 20.82 -5.87 6.29
CA LEU A 192 21.53 -6.33 5.09
C LEU A 192 22.12 -7.73 5.30
N GLN A 193 22.70 -8.00 6.47
CA GLN A 193 23.21 -9.31 6.83
C GLN A 193 22.10 -10.37 6.84
N GLN A 194 20.96 -10.08 7.47
CA GLN A 194 19.83 -11.01 7.50
C GLN A 194 19.22 -11.26 6.11
N ILE A 195 19.14 -10.23 5.26
CA ILE A 195 18.70 -10.37 3.87
C ILE A 195 19.65 -11.31 3.12
N LYS A 196 20.97 -11.09 3.24
CA LYS A 196 21.99 -11.92 2.61
C LYS A 196 21.86 -13.38 3.04
N GLU A 197 21.78 -13.64 4.34
CA GLU A 197 21.63 -15.00 4.89
C GLU A 197 20.38 -15.70 4.35
N THR A 198 19.27 -14.97 4.28
CA THR A 198 18.00 -15.49 3.75
C THR A 198 18.15 -15.90 2.29
N LEU A 199 18.66 -15.01 1.44
CA LEU A 199 18.86 -15.28 0.01
C LEU A 199 19.80 -16.47 -0.24
N MET A 200 20.92 -16.54 0.49
CA MET A 200 21.87 -17.65 0.39
C MET A 200 21.20 -18.99 0.75
N SER A 201 20.35 -19.01 1.79
CA SER A 201 19.65 -20.23 2.21
C SER A 201 18.63 -20.71 1.16
N GLU A 202 17.95 -19.78 0.49
CA GLU A 202 16.99 -20.10 -0.56
C GLU A 202 17.66 -20.60 -1.83
N GLU A 203 18.78 -20.00 -2.24
CA GLU A 203 19.54 -20.45 -3.40
C GLU A 203 20.00 -21.90 -3.23
N VAL A 204 20.50 -22.26 -2.04
CA VAL A 204 20.85 -23.64 -1.71
C VAL A 204 19.63 -24.57 -1.78
N ASN A 205 18.47 -24.13 -1.29
CA ASN A 205 17.24 -24.94 -1.30
C ASN A 205 16.66 -25.12 -2.72
N GLN A 206 16.70 -24.08 -3.55
CA GLN A 206 16.30 -24.15 -4.96
C GLN A 206 17.24 -25.05 -5.75
N GLY A 207 18.56 -24.93 -5.55
CA GLY A 207 19.56 -25.82 -6.16
C GLY A 207 19.34 -27.28 -5.76
N ARG A 208 19.07 -27.55 -4.48
CA ARG A 208 18.73 -28.91 -4.01
C ARG A 208 17.45 -29.45 -4.63
N SER A 209 16.40 -28.63 -4.71
CA SER A 209 15.13 -29.01 -5.35
C SER A 209 15.30 -29.32 -6.83
N ALA A 210 16.09 -28.51 -7.56
CA ALA A 210 16.39 -28.75 -8.97
C ALA A 210 17.14 -30.09 -9.17
N VAL A 211 18.20 -30.33 -8.40
CA VAL A 211 18.96 -31.60 -8.44
C VAL A 211 18.07 -32.80 -8.09
N ASN A 212 17.19 -32.66 -7.10
CA ASN A 212 16.26 -33.72 -6.72
C ASN A 212 15.19 -33.97 -7.79
N SER A 213 14.71 -32.93 -8.48
CA SER A 213 13.76 -33.05 -9.59
C SER A 213 14.39 -33.75 -10.80
N GLU A 214 15.65 -33.44 -11.10
CA GLU A 214 16.42 -34.11 -12.14
C GLU A 214 16.64 -35.60 -11.79
N ARG A 215 17.03 -35.91 -10.55
CA ARG A 215 17.20 -37.30 -10.08
C ARG A 215 15.91 -38.11 -10.01
N SER A 216 14.77 -37.47 -9.71
CA SER A 216 13.45 -38.11 -9.65
C SER A 216 12.77 -38.23 -11.02
N SER A 217 13.43 -37.78 -12.09
CA SER A 217 13.00 -37.97 -13.47
C SER A 217 13.73 -39.10 -14.24
N PRO A 218 13.81 -40.37 -13.76
CA PRO A 218 14.32 -41.46 -14.58
C PRO A 218 13.18 -42.15 -15.34
N ALA A 219 12.66 -41.53 -16.43
CA ALA A 219 12.01 -42.21 -17.56
C ALA A 219 11.32 -41.22 -18.53
N ARG A 220 12.07 -40.61 -19.46
CA ARG A 220 11.49 -40.17 -20.76
C ARG A 220 12.47 -40.14 -21.93
N SER A 221 13.64 -40.78 -21.82
CA SER A 221 14.62 -40.94 -22.90
C SER A 221 14.91 -42.40 -23.27
N ALA A 222 13.94 -43.29 -23.13
CA ALA A 222 13.96 -44.62 -23.75
C ALA A 222 12.78 -44.77 -24.71
N GLY A 223 12.81 -44.02 -25.82
CA GLY A 223 11.68 -43.95 -26.75
C GLY A 223 12.04 -43.39 -28.11
N ALA A 224 13.17 -43.80 -28.69
CA ALA A 224 13.45 -43.59 -30.10
C ALA A 224 14.25 -44.77 -30.66
N LYS A 225 13.57 -45.93 -30.83
CA LYS A 225 14.00 -46.89 -31.84
C LYS A 225 13.84 -46.21 -33.21
N ARG A 226 14.93 -45.60 -33.70
CA ARG A 226 15.10 -45.26 -35.11
C ARG A 226 15.05 -46.57 -35.89
N ALA A 227 13.94 -46.82 -36.57
CA ALA A 227 13.86 -47.82 -37.62
C ALA A 227 14.22 -47.17 -38.96
N LEU A 228 15.01 -47.92 -39.74
CA LEU A 228 15.38 -47.81 -41.16
C LEU A 228 16.53 -46.85 -41.55
N PRO A 229 17.32 -47.17 -42.62
CA PRO A 229 17.19 -48.29 -43.57
C PRO A 229 18.46 -49.16 -43.71
N ALA A 230 18.29 -50.44 -44.06
CA ALA A 230 19.36 -51.24 -44.67
C ALA A 230 19.10 -51.31 -46.18
N ARG A 231 20.10 -50.96 -46.99
CA ARG A 231 20.12 -51.17 -48.44
C ARG A 231 21.49 -51.69 -48.86
N ARG A 232 21.47 -52.64 -49.82
CA ARG A 232 22.56 -53.37 -50.52
C ARG A 232 23.05 -54.61 -49.76
N VAL A 233 23.09 -55.81 -50.35
CA VAL A 233 23.25 -56.22 -51.77
C VAL A 233 22.08 -57.08 -52.22
#